data_AF-A0AAV5U4Q5-F1
#
_entry.id   AF-A0AAV5U4Q5-F1
#
_cell.length_a   1.000
_cell.length_b   1.000
_cell.length_c   1.000
_cell.angle_alpha   90.00
_cell.angle_beta   90.00
_cell.angle_gamma   90.00
#
_symmetry.space_group_name_H-M   'P 1'
#
loop_
_entity.id
_entity.type
_entity.pdbx_description
1 polymer ?
#
loop_
_entity_poly.entity_id
_entity_poly.type
_entity_poly.pdbx_seq_one_letter_code
_entity_poly.pdbx_strand_id
1 'polypeptide(L)'
;FYKIFFVQSILEVALLYQFLVGKLLIKEHALSSDVLMSFSSRIVPEYWYHGTVYFFVHVQIFGVIIQSLSRLINICAPRSRARQFLGSTPIFVWFLISTIVPFAMLFRLLLQEPIRFIPNSDGNAFLYIPPHVTKTNAMQATIVTIIGTMLSVSCYAAQRFEMKCANCRHILYFRRELRFTLVGSIHVLSLCTMTAYYILVTSGAASRIPLPIARDIYMIPVLMMTFTSGWMLTLTHTRLRRR
;
A
#
# COMPACT_ATOMS: atom_id res chain seq x y z
N PHE A 1 6.65 -3.48 16.83
CA PHE A 1 6.67 -4.36 15.64
C PHE A 1 5.38 -5.15 15.46
N TYR A 2 5.10 -6.20 16.25
CA TYR A 2 3.90 -7.05 16.03
C TYR A 2 2.55 -6.30 16.04
N LYS A 3 2.35 -5.33 16.96
CA LYS A 3 1.12 -4.51 17.00
C LYS A 3 0.89 -3.76 15.68
N ILE A 4 1.91 -3.06 15.20
CA ILE A 4 1.90 -2.30 13.93
C ILE A 4 1.58 -3.25 12.78
N PHE A 5 2.24 -4.40 12.76
CA PHE A 5 2.06 -5.40 11.73
C PHE A 5 0.61 -5.90 11.67
N PHE A 6 0.06 -6.27 12.83
CA PHE A 6 -1.31 -6.75 12.96
C PHE A 6 -2.34 -5.71 12.49
N VAL A 7 -2.20 -4.45 12.94
CA VAL A 7 -3.05 -3.34 12.51
C VAL A 7 -2.98 -3.16 11.00
N GLN A 8 -1.78 -3.16 10.43
CA GLN A 8 -1.57 -3.02 9.00
C GLN A 8 -2.23 -4.16 8.22
N SER A 9 -2.08 -5.41 8.64
CA SER A 9 -2.70 -6.55 7.97
C SER A 9 -4.22 -6.50 8.00
N ILE A 10 -4.83 -6.07 9.12
CA ILE A 10 -6.29 -5.89 9.19
C ILE A 10 -6.75 -4.84 8.19
N LEU A 11 -6.08 -3.69 8.16
CA LEU A 11 -6.40 -2.61 7.23
C LEU A 11 -6.23 -3.07 5.78
N GLU A 12 -5.12 -3.74 5.45
CA GLU A 12 -4.85 -4.21 4.10
C GLU A 12 -5.87 -5.26 3.62
N VAL A 13 -6.25 -6.21 4.48
CA VAL A 13 -7.25 -7.23 4.12
C VAL A 13 -8.63 -6.60 3.94
N ALA A 14 -9.02 -5.67 4.82
CA ALA A 14 -10.30 -4.96 4.70
C ALA A 14 -10.37 -4.13 3.41
N LEU A 15 -9.29 -3.39 3.10
CA LEU A 15 -9.19 -2.58 1.89
C LEU A 15 -9.10 -3.44 0.63
N LEU A 16 -8.39 -4.58 0.67
CA LEU A 16 -8.37 -5.54 -0.42
C LEU A 16 -9.77 -6.12 -0.68
N TYR A 17 -10.51 -6.47 0.37
CA TYR A 17 -11.89 -6.95 0.23
C TYR A 17 -12.77 -5.89 -0.41
N GLN A 18 -12.73 -4.66 0.11
CA GLN A 18 -13.47 -3.53 -0.45
C GLN A 18 -13.12 -3.27 -1.92
N PHE A 19 -11.84 -3.37 -2.26
CA PHE A 19 -11.34 -3.25 -3.62
C PHE A 19 -11.88 -4.37 -4.53
N LEU A 20 -11.81 -5.63 -4.10
CA LEU A 20 -12.30 -6.77 -4.88
C LEU A 20 -13.80 -6.67 -5.13
N VAL A 21 -14.58 -6.35 -4.08
CA VAL A 21 -16.03 -6.18 -4.18
C VAL A 21 -16.36 -5.06 -5.15
N GLY A 22 -15.75 -3.88 -5.00
CA GLY A 22 -16.06 -2.78 -5.93
C GLY A 22 -15.59 -3.05 -7.36
N LYS A 23 -14.52 -3.83 -7.57
CA LYS A 23 -14.06 -4.24 -8.91
C LYS A 23 -15.11 -5.15 -9.55
N LEU A 24 -15.63 -6.11 -8.82
CA LEU A 24 -16.68 -7.00 -9.29
C LEU A 24 -17.98 -6.23 -9.58
N LEU A 25 -18.36 -5.31 -8.70
CA LEU A 25 -19.56 -4.49 -8.88
C LEU A 25 -19.48 -3.54 -10.08
N ILE A 26 -18.34 -2.88 -10.29
CA ILE A 26 -18.19 -1.80 -11.29
C ILE A 26 -17.60 -2.30 -12.60
N LYS A 27 -16.52 -3.09 -12.56
CA LYS A 27 -15.79 -3.51 -13.76
C LYS A 27 -16.37 -4.78 -14.39
N GLU A 28 -16.81 -5.72 -13.57
CA GLU A 28 -17.42 -6.98 -14.07
C GLU A 28 -18.93 -6.84 -14.30
N HIS A 29 -19.46 -5.61 -14.21
CA HIS A 29 -20.86 -5.28 -14.45
C HIS A 29 -21.86 -6.14 -13.65
N ALA A 30 -21.48 -6.55 -12.42
CA ALA A 30 -22.42 -7.22 -11.53
C ALA A 30 -23.59 -6.31 -11.12
N LEU A 31 -23.39 -4.98 -11.15
CA LEU A 31 -24.46 -3.99 -11.15
C LEU A 31 -24.82 -3.60 -12.59
N SER A 32 -26.12 -3.44 -12.86
CA SER A 32 -26.57 -2.96 -14.17
C SER A 32 -26.06 -1.55 -14.44
N SER A 33 -25.86 -1.23 -15.73
CA SER A 33 -25.42 0.09 -16.18
C SER A 33 -26.35 1.20 -15.67
N ASP A 34 -27.66 0.97 -15.61
CA ASP A 34 -28.63 1.94 -15.10
C ASP A 34 -28.40 2.26 -13.62
N VAL A 35 -28.10 1.23 -12.81
CA VAL A 35 -27.80 1.41 -11.38
C VAL A 35 -26.48 2.18 -11.22
N LEU A 36 -25.43 1.84 -11.98
CA LEU A 36 -24.16 2.58 -11.94
C LEU A 36 -24.33 4.04 -12.36
N MET A 37 -25.16 4.31 -13.37
CA MET A 37 -25.46 5.67 -13.83
C MET A 37 -26.32 6.44 -12.83
N SER A 38 -27.19 5.77 -12.06
CA SER A 38 -27.91 6.39 -10.94
C SER A 38 -26.95 6.85 -9.82
N PHE A 39 -25.80 6.17 -9.69
CA PHE A 39 -24.70 6.55 -8.80
C PHE A 39 -23.71 7.54 -9.43
N SER A 40 -24.01 8.15 -10.58
CA SER A 40 -23.15 9.16 -11.23
C SER A 40 -22.95 10.44 -10.40
N SER A 41 -23.64 10.55 -9.26
CA SER A 41 -23.30 11.51 -8.21
C SER A 41 -21.81 11.47 -7.88
N ARG A 42 -21.22 12.62 -7.57
CA ARG A 42 -19.79 12.80 -7.34
C ARG A 42 -19.16 11.80 -6.34
N ILE A 43 -19.95 11.32 -5.36
CA ILE A 43 -19.45 10.58 -4.20
C ILE A 43 -18.98 9.16 -4.57
N VAL A 44 -19.78 8.38 -5.31
CA VAL A 44 -19.48 6.95 -5.54
C VAL A 44 -18.27 6.74 -6.47
N PRO A 45 -18.15 7.43 -7.62
CA PRO A 45 -16.98 7.30 -8.49
C PRO A 45 -15.68 7.76 -7.83
N GLU A 46 -15.73 8.85 -7.04
CA GLU A 46 -14.56 9.36 -6.31
C GLU A 46 -14.17 8.43 -5.17
N TYR A 47 -15.14 7.91 -4.40
CA TYR A 47 -14.89 6.93 -3.36
C TYR A 47 -14.28 5.66 -3.92
N TRP A 48 -14.79 5.18 -5.05
CA TRP A 48 -14.22 4.02 -5.73
C TRP A 48 -12.78 4.32 -6.17
N TYR A 49 -12.56 5.36 -6.96
CA TYR A 49 -11.23 5.60 -7.52
C TYR A 49 -10.20 6.04 -6.47
N HIS A 50 -10.48 7.08 -5.70
CA HIS A 50 -9.53 7.60 -4.71
C HIS A 50 -9.51 6.76 -3.43
N GLY A 51 -10.68 6.33 -2.96
CA GLY A 51 -10.84 5.63 -1.69
C GLY A 51 -10.50 4.14 -1.73
N THR A 52 -10.67 3.42 -2.84
CA THR A 52 -10.28 2.01 -2.91
C THR A 52 -8.93 1.79 -3.57
N VAL A 53 -8.59 2.56 -4.62
CA VAL A 53 -7.33 2.37 -5.36
C VAL A 53 -6.19 3.13 -4.68
N TYR A 54 -6.30 4.46 -4.60
CA TYR A 54 -5.19 5.28 -4.13
C TYR A 54 -5.00 5.21 -2.62
N PHE A 55 -6.08 5.22 -1.84
CA PHE A 55 -5.98 5.08 -0.39
C PHE A 55 -5.40 3.76 0.03
N PHE A 56 -5.81 2.65 -0.60
CA PHE A 56 -5.21 1.36 -0.31
C PHE A 56 -3.71 1.35 -0.58
N VAL A 57 -3.27 1.87 -1.72
CA VAL A 57 -1.85 1.99 -2.05
C VAL A 57 -1.08 2.83 -1.03
N HIS A 58 -1.63 3.99 -0.63
CA HIS A 58 -0.95 4.84 0.35
C HIS A 58 -0.88 4.20 1.74
N VAL A 59 -1.92 3.46 2.13
CA VAL A 59 -1.92 2.65 3.36
C VAL A 59 -0.83 1.59 3.31
N GLN A 60 -0.66 0.88 2.19
CA GLN A 60 0.42 -0.11 2.05
C GLN A 60 1.80 0.52 2.13
N ILE A 61 2.06 1.61 1.38
CA ILE A 61 3.37 2.29 1.40
C ILE A 61 3.70 2.78 2.80
N PHE A 62 2.74 3.44 3.46
CA PHE A 62 2.91 3.92 4.82
C PHE A 62 3.16 2.77 5.81
N GLY A 63 2.44 1.64 5.65
CA GLY A 63 2.68 0.41 6.39
C GLY A 63 4.12 -0.08 6.28
N VAL A 64 4.66 -0.17 5.06
CA VAL A 64 6.05 -0.60 4.82
C VAL A 64 7.05 0.37 5.46
N ILE A 65 6.81 1.68 5.36
CA ILE A 65 7.64 2.72 6.01
C ILE A 65 7.68 2.52 7.52
N ILE A 66 6.52 2.44 8.17
CA ILE A 66 6.43 2.33 9.63
C ILE A 66 7.00 0.99 10.11
N GLN A 67 6.79 -0.10 9.37
CA GLN A 67 7.39 -1.39 9.68
C GLN A 67 8.93 -1.36 9.58
N SER A 68 9.47 -0.73 8.54
CA SER A 68 10.91 -0.56 8.32
C SER A 68 11.55 0.27 9.44
N LEU A 69 10.94 1.41 9.79
CA LEU A 69 11.36 2.28 10.90
C LEU A 69 11.26 1.57 12.25
N SER A 70 10.16 0.87 12.51
CA SER A 70 9.98 0.14 13.75
C SER A 70 11.08 -0.90 13.94
N ARG A 71 11.49 -1.60 12.88
CA ARG A 71 12.60 -2.55 12.95
C ARG A 71 13.95 -1.88 13.12
N LEU A 72 14.19 -0.79 12.41
CA LEU A 72 15.42 -0.01 12.55
C LEU A 72 15.62 0.39 14.02
N ILE A 73 14.58 0.96 14.64
CA ILE A 73 14.62 1.38 16.04
C ILE A 73 14.84 0.18 16.99
N ASN A 74 14.23 -0.97 16.71
CA ASN A 74 14.39 -2.15 17.56
C ASN A 74 15.80 -2.76 17.51
N ILE A 75 16.47 -2.67 16.36
CA ILE A 75 17.81 -3.26 16.15
C ILE A 75 18.91 -2.27 16.51
N CYS A 76 18.87 -1.08 15.92
CA CYS A 76 19.93 -0.09 16.01
C CYS A 76 19.87 0.72 17.31
N ALA A 77 18.69 0.85 17.93
CA ALA A 77 18.48 1.71 19.09
C ALA A 77 17.65 1.04 20.21
N PRO A 78 18.07 -0.12 20.74
CA PRO A 78 17.26 -0.93 21.65
C PRO A 78 16.95 -0.25 22.99
N ARG A 79 17.72 0.76 23.41
CA ARG A 79 17.49 1.52 24.65
C ARG A 79 16.88 2.90 24.42
N SER A 80 16.49 3.23 23.19
CA SER A 80 15.95 4.54 22.86
C SER A 80 14.54 4.78 23.42
N ARG A 81 14.23 6.06 23.71
CA ARG A 81 12.86 6.49 24.02
C ARG A 81 11.89 6.18 22.88
N ALA A 82 12.36 6.20 21.64
CA ALA A 82 11.56 5.84 20.46
C ALA A 82 11.06 4.38 20.54
N ARG A 83 11.89 3.43 20.99
CA ARG A 83 11.44 2.04 21.21
C ARG A 83 10.35 1.96 22.27
N GLN A 84 10.54 2.66 23.39
CA GLN A 84 9.56 2.70 24.48
C GLN A 84 8.23 3.28 23.98
N PHE A 85 8.27 4.40 23.25
CA PHE A 85 7.11 5.00 22.62
C PHE A 85 6.39 3.98 21.73
N LEU A 86 7.08 3.38 20.75
CA LEU A 86 6.50 2.38 19.84
C LEU A 86 5.86 1.19 20.56
N GLY A 87 6.42 0.77 21.71
CA GLY A 87 5.89 -0.33 22.51
C GLY A 87 4.67 0.07 23.35
N SER A 88 4.69 1.28 23.91
CA SER A 88 3.65 1.84 24.78
C SER A 88 2.39 2.25 24.02
N THR A 89 2.52 2.64 22.75
CA THR A 89 1.37 3.07 21.94
C THR A 89 0.32 1.95 21.84
N PRO A 90 -0.95 2.23 22.17
CA PRO A 90 -2.02 1.25 22.10
C PRO A 90 -2.38 0.95 20.63
N ILE A 91 -3.03 -0.20 20.41
CA ILE A 91 -3.35 -0.71 19.07
C ILE A 91 -4.28 0.26 18.31
N PHE A 92 -5.28 0.82 18.98
CA PHE A 92 -6.23 1.75 18.35
C PHE A 92 -5.56 3.04 17.85
N VAL A 93 -4.52 3.54 18.55
CA VAL A 93 -3.77 4.72 18.10
C VAL A 93 -2.98 4.39 16.84
N TRP A 94 -2.37 3.20 16.76
CA TRP A 94 -1.73 2.75 15.52
C TRP A 94 -2.72 2.63 14.37
N PHE A 95 -3.92 2.13 14.63
CA PHE A 95 -4.99 2.08 13.64
C PHE A 95 -5.33 3.48 13.13
N LEU A 96 -5.59 4.43 14.03
CA LEU A 96 -5.86 5.82 13.66
C LEU A 96 -4.72 6.45 12.86
N ILE A 97 -3.46 6.26 13.27
CA ILE A 97 -2.29 6.79 12.54
C ILE A 97 -2.21 6.17 11.14
N SER A 98 -2.36 4.85 11.01
CA SER A 98 -2.34 4.14 9.73
C SER A 98 -3.50 4.49 8.80
N THR A 99 -4.60 5.03 9.32
CA THR A 99 -5.73 5.52 8.51
C THR A 99 -5.57 7.00 8.18
N ILE A 100 -5.31 7.84 9.18
CA ILE A 100 -5.31 9.31 9.04
C ILE A 100 -4.14 9.80 8.18
N VAL A 101 -2.93 9.24 8.35
CA VAL A 101 -1.76 9.74 7.61
C VAL A 101 -1.90 9.49 6.10
N PRO A 102 -2.23 8.28 5.62
CA PRO A 102 -2.53 8.06 4.20
C PRO A 102 -3.70 8.90 3.69
N PHE A 103 -4.74 9.08 4.50
CA PHE A 103 -5.89 9.91 4.14
C PHE A 103 -5.49 11.38 3.94
N ALA A 104 -4.68 11.94 4.85
CA ALA A 104 -4.18 13.31 4.74
C ALA A 104 -3.34 13.53 3.47
N MET A 105 -2.54 12.55 3.07
CA MET A 105 -1.79 12.60 1.80
C MET A 105 -2.71 12.65 0.57
N LEU A 106 -3.92 12.10 0.67
CA LEU A 106 -4.88 12.03 -0.43
C LEU A 106 -5.92 13.13 -0.41
N PHE A 107 -5.94 13.96 0.63
CA PHE A 107 -6.90 15.04 0.76
C PHE A 107 -6.91 15.95 -0.48
N ARG A 108 -5.72 16.22 -1.06
CA ARG A 108 -5.58 16.96 -2.31
C ARG A 108 -6.35 16.33 -3.48
N LEU A 109 -6.43 15.01 -3.54
CA LEU A 109 -7.12 14.30 -4.63
C LEU A 109 -8.63 14.55 -4.61
N LEU A 110 -9.21 14.73 -3.42
CA LEU A 110 -10.64 15.04 -3.27
C LEU A 110 -11.01 16.44 -3.80
N LEU A 111 -10.01 17.30 -4.00
CA LEU A 111 -10.19 18.66 -4.53
C LEU A 111 -10.03 18.75 -6.06
N GLN A 112 -9.75 17.64 -6.73
CA GLN A 112 -9.56 17.61 -8.19
C GLN A 112 -10.90 17.59 -8.95
N GLU A 113 -10.83 17.65 -10.28
CA GLU A 113 -12.00 17.51 -11.14
C GLU A 113 -12.72 16.17 -10.90
N PRO A 114 -14.06 16.18 -10.89
CA PRO A 114 -14.84 15.02 -10.47
C PRO A 114 -14.78 13.89 -11.49
N ILE A 115 -14.65 12.67 -10.97
CA ILE A 115 -14.73 11.42 -11.72
C ILE A 115 -16.20 11.04 -11.87
N ARG A 116 -16.59 10.53 -13.04
CA ARG A 116 -18.01 10.22 -13.33
C ARG A 116 -18.14 8.93 -14.14
N PHE A 117 -19.31 8.30 -14.04
CA PHE A 117 -19.68 7.23 -14.96
C PHE A 117 -20.23 7.84 -16.25
N ILE A 118 -19.77 7.34 -17.40
CA ILE A 118 -20.26 7.69 -18.74
C ILE A 118 -20.59 6.42 -19.51
N PRO A 119 -21.58 6.44 -20.42
CA PRO A 119 -21.84 5.30 -21.29
C PRO A 119 -20.71 5.14 -22.33
N ASN A 120 -20.29 3.90 -22.57
CA ASN A 120 -19.39 3.55 -23.68
C ASN A 120 -20.18 3.37 -25.00
N SER A 121 -19.48 3.13 -26.11
CA SER A 121 -20.07 2.78 -27.42
C SER A 121 -21.11 1.66 -27.36
N ASP A 122 -20.94 0.73 -26.41
CA ASP A 122 -21.79 -0.44 -26.24
C ASP A 122 -22.95 -0.19 -25.26
N GLY A 123 -23.15 1.06 -24.80
CA GLY A 123 -24.16 1.42 -23.80
C GLY A 123 -23.80 1.07 -22.34
N ASN A 124 -22.65 0.43 -22.12
CA ASN A 124 -22.19 0.04 -20.78
C ASN A 124 -21.64 1.25 -20.00
N ALA A 125 -21.95 1.34 -18.70
CA ALA A 125 -21.41 2.37 -17.84
C ALA A 125 -19.91 2.15 -17.60
N PHE A 126 -19.08 3.15 -17.90
CA PHE A 126 -17.64 3.14 -17.73
C PHE A 126 -17.18 4.32 -16.88
N LEU A 127 -16.14 4.11 -16.06
CA LEU A 127 -15.56 5.16 -15.21
C LEU A 127 -14.68 6.12 -16.03
N TYR A 128 -15.21 7.31 -16.34
CA TYR A 128 -14.45 8.37 -16.96
C TYR A 128 -13.57 9.10 -15.94
N ILE A 129 -12.26 9.05 -16.18
CA ILE A 129 -11.26 9.75 -15.39
C ILE A 129 -10.54 10.72 -16.33
N PRO A 130 -10.58 12.03 -16.07
CA PRO A 130 -9.86 13.00 -16.89
C PRO A 130 -8.37 12.66 -17.00
N PRO A 131 -7.75 12.80 -18.19
CA PRO A 131 -6.33 12.45 -18.37
C PRO A 131 -5.38 13.23 -17.44
N HIS A 132 -5.68 14.50 -17.16
CA HIS A 132 -4.87 15.32 -16.26
C HIS A 132 -4.96 14.84 -14.81
N VAL A 133 -6.15 14.41 -14.33
CA VAL A 133 -6.34 13.78 -13.01
C VAL A 133 -5.51 12.51 -12.92
N THR A 134 -5.59 11.63 -13.93
CA THR A 134 -4.79 10.39 -13.97
C THR A 134 -3.29 10.70 -13.89
N LYS A 135 -2.82 11.70 -14.66
CA LYS A 135 -1.41 12.11 -14.68
C LYS A 135 -0.94 12.65 -13.32
N THR A 136 -1.69 13.57 -12.72
CA THR A 136 -1.33 14.15 -11.41
C THR A 136 -1.31 13.08 -10.32
N ASN A 137 -2.24 12.13 -10.35
CA ASN A 137 -2.34 11.10 -9.33
C ASN A 137 -1.26 10.03 -9.49
N ALA A 138 -0.95 9.67 -10.73
CA ALA A 138 0.19 8.80 -11.03
C ALA A 138 1.51 9.44 -10.59
N MET A 139 1.71 10.74 -10.88
CA MET A 139 2.90 11.47 -10.45
C MET A 139 3.03 11.52 -8.92
N GLN A 140 1.93 11.81 -8.21
CA GLN A 140 1.92 11.78 -6.75
C GLN A 140 2.25 10.38 -6.23
N ALA A 141 1.63 9.34 -6.77
CA ALA A 141 1.92 7.96 -6.37
C ALA A 141 3.39 7.60 -6.61
N THR A 142 3.97 7.98 -7.76
CA THR A 142 5.40 7.81 -8.05
C THR A 142 6.28 8.48 -6.99
N ILE A 143 5.99 9.73 -6.61
CA ILE A 143 6.76 10.45 -5.59
C ILE A 143 6.69 9.71 -4.26
N VAL A 144 5.48 9.34 -3.82
CA VAL A 144 5.27 8.65 -2.54
C VAL A 144 5.96 7.28 -2.53
N THR A 145 5.89 6.51 -3.63
CA THR A 145 6.56 5.20 -3.70
C THR A 145 8.08 5.32 -3.76
N ILE A 146 8.64 6.32 -4.45
CA ILE A 146 10.09 6.57 -4.45
C ILE A 146 10.55 6.89 -3.03
N ILE A 147 9.88 7.81 -2.34
CA ILE A 147 10.23 8.19 -0.95
C ILE A 147 10.13 6.97 -0.03
N GLY A 148 9.03 6.21 -0.11
CA GLY A 148 8.84 5.00 0.69
C GLY A 148 9.90 3.92 0.41
N THR A 149 10.28 3.75 -0.85
CA THR A 149 11.34 2.81 -1.28
C THR A 149 12.69 3.22 -0.72
N MET A 150 13.10 4.48 -0.93
CA MET A 150 14.40 4.98 -0.47
C MET A 150 14.53 4.88 1.04
N LEU A 151 13.51 5.32 1.77
CA LEU A 151 13.49 5.23 3.24
C LEU A 151 13.58 3.77 3.72
N SER A 152 12.83 2.86 3.10
CA SER A 152 12.83 1.44 3.47
C SER A 152 14.19 0.77 3.17
N VAL A 153 14.77 1.06 2.00
CA VAL A 153 16.12 0.59 1.62
C VAL A 153 17.17 1.08 2.61
N SER A 154 17.16 2.37 2.95
CA SER A 154 18.08 2.95 3.94
C SER A 154 17.92 2.29 5.31
N CYS A 155 16.67 2.03 5.75
CA CYS A 155 16.41 1.32 7.00
C CYS A 155 17.01 -0.09 6.98
N TYR A 156 16.79 -0.87 5.92
CA TYR A 156 17.32 -2.23 5.83
C TYR A 156 18.84 -2.27 5.68
N ALA A 157 19.44 -1.31 4.98
CA ALA A 157 20.88 -1.18 4.88
C ALA A 157 21.52 -0.91 6.26
N ALA A 158 20.96 0.04 7.02
CA ALA A 158 21.42 0.34 8.37
C ALA A 158 21.25 -0.85 9.32
N GLN A 159 20.13 -1.57 9.26
CA GLN A 159 19.93 -2.80 10.04
C GLN A 159 20.98 -3.87 9.73
N ARG A 160 21.29 -4.08 8.44
CA ARG A 160 22.32 -5.03 8.01
C ARG A 160 23.72 -4.63 8.47
N PHE A 161 24.04 -3.33 8.45
CA PHE A 161 25.30 -2.81 8.95
C PHE A 161 25.46 -3.09 10.44
N GLU A 162 24.47 -2.71 11.26
CA GLU A 162 24.49 -2.96 12.70
C GLU A 162 24.57 -4.45 13.03
N MET A 163 23.84 -5.31 12.30
CA MET A 163 23.91 -6.77 12.52
C MET A 163 25.31 -7.36 12.25
N LYS A 164 26.04 -6.83 11.27
CA LYS A 164 27.41 -7.24 10.98
C LYS A 164 28.37 -6.78 12.08
N CYS A 165 28.23 -5.54 12.55
CA CYS A 165 29.05 -4.97 13.61
C CYS A 165 28.82 -5.63 14.97
N ALA A 166 27.57 -6.03 15.27
CA ALA A 166 27.17 -6.59 16.56
C ALA A 166 27.69 -8.00 16.86
N ASN A 167 28.58 -8.57 16.04
CA ASN A 167 29.26 -9.86 16.23
C ASN A 167 28.33 -10.94 16.84
N CYS A 168 27.22 -11.21 16.14
CA CYS A 168 26.07 -11.96 16.67
C CYS A 168 26.43 -13.40 17.11
N ARG A 169 26.78 -13.58 18.38
CA ARG A 169 27.10 -14.88 19.02
C ARG A 169 25.91 -15.85 19.13
N HIS A 170 24.67 -15.44 18.82
CA HIS A 170 23.49 -16.30 18.89
C HIS A 170 22.90 -16.60 17.50
N ILE A 171 23.20 -17.78 16.97
CA ILE A 171 22.73 -18.31 15.68
C ILE A 171 21.20 -18.27 15.53
N LEU A 172 20.45 -18.55 16.61
CA LEU A 172 18.99 -18.56 16.58
C LEU A 172 18.39 -17.16 16.41
N TYR A 173 18.98 -16.15 17.07
CA TYR A 173 18.56 -14.76 16.92
C TYR A 173 18.84 -14.27 15.49
N PHE A 174 20.03 -14.57 14.98
CA PHE A 174 20.43 -14.25 13.61
C PHE A 174 19.49 -14.87 12.57
N ARG A 175 19.15 -16.17 12.69
CA ARG A 175 18.21 -16.85 11.78
C ARG A 175 16.80 -16.25 11.82
N ARG A 176 16.34 -15.79 12.99
CA ARG A 176 15.05 -15.10 13.11
C ARG A 176 15.09 -13.75 12.40
N GLU A 177 16.16 -12.99 12.59
CA GLU A 177 16.30 -11.66 12.00
C GLU A 177 16.52 -11.72 10.48
N LEU A 178 17.20 -12.76 9.99
CA LEU A 178 17.33 -13.03 8.57
C LEU A 178 15.96 -13.24 7.90
N ARG A 179 15.05 -14.00 8.54
CA ARG A 179 13.69 -14.21 8.01
C ARG A 179 12.92 -12.91 7.91
N PHE A 180 12.95 -12.08 8.94
CA PHE A 180 12.32 -10.78 8.88
C PHE A 180 12.95 -9.91 7.79
N THR A 181 14.28 -9.92 7.64
CA THR A 181 15.00 -9.13 6.63
C THR A 181 14.66 -9.59 5.22
N LEU A 182 14.50 -10.89 4.99
CA LEU A 182 14.05 -11.44 3.72
C LEU A 182 12.66 -10.92 3.38
N VAL A 183 11.71 -11.00 4.32
CA VAL A 183 10.35 -10.48 4.08
C VAL A 183 10.38 -8.98 3.81
N GLY A 184 11.18 -8.22 4.57
CA GLY A 184 11.39 -6.80 4.33
C GLY A 184 11.94 -6.48 2.94
N SER A 185 12.88 -7.31 2.45
CA SER A 185 13.43 -7.18 1.10
C SER A 185 12.37 -7.42 0.03
N ILE A 186 11.43 -8.35 0.27
CA ILE A 186 10.30 -8.58 -0.65
C ILE A 186 9.36 -7.36 -0.68
N HIS A 187 9.06 -6.75 0.47
CA HIS A 187 8.25 -5.52 0.49
C HIS A 187 8.92 -4.38 -0.29
N VAL A 188 10.24 -4.22 -0.15
CA VAL A 188 11.01 -3.25 -0.94
C VAL A 188 10.94 -3.56 -2.43
N LEU A 189 11.14 -4.82 -2.84
CA LEU A 189 11.01 -5.21 -4.24
C LEU A 189 9.60 -4.92 -4.79
N SER A 190 8.57 -5.16 -3.98
CA SER A 190 7.18 -4.85 -4.35
C SER A 190 6.92 -3.35 -4.45
N LEU A 191 7.56 -2.52 -3.63
CA LEU A 191 7.52 -1.06 -3.79
C LEU A 191 8.25 -0.61 -5.05
N CYS A 192 9.36 -1.25 -5.42
CA CYS A 192 10.06 -0.99 -6.67
C CYS A 192 9.19 -1.33 -7.90
N THR A 193 8.52 -2.48 -7.91
CA THR A 193 7.61 -2.85 -9.01
C THR A 193 6.43 -1.90 -9.11
N MET A 194 5.88 -1.47 -7.97
CA MET A 194 4.82 -0.46 -7.92
C MET A 194 5.30 0.92 -8.41
N THR A 195 6.52 1.31 -8.06
CA THR A 195 7.14 2.55 -8.56
C THR A 195 7.32 2.51 -10.07
N ALA A 196 7.88 1.41 -10.60
CA ALA A 196 8.04 1.21 -12.04
C ALA A 196 6.68 1.28 -12.77
N TYR A 197 5.65 0.65 -12.19
CA TYR A 197 4.28 0.74 -12.69
C TYR A 197 3.79 2.20 -12.77
N TYR A 198 3.89 2.99 -11.70
CA TYR A 198 3.42 4.38 -11.73
C TYR A 198 4.26 5.29 -12.64
N ILE A 199 5.55 5.00 -12.81
CA ILE A 199 6.38 5.68 -13.82
C ILE A 199 5.85 5.41 -15.22
N LEU A 200 5.53 4.15 -15.54
CA LEU A 200 4.94 3.76 -16.82
C LEU A 200 3.56 4.41 -17.05
N VAL A 201 2.73 4.49 -16.02
CA VAL A 201 1.43 5.19 -16.11
C VAL A 201 1.64 6.69 -16.35
N THR A 202 2.59 7.30 -15.65
CA THR A 202 2.88 8.74 -15.78
C THR A 202 3.43 9.08 -17.16
N SER A 203 4.34 8.25 -17.70
CA SER A 203 4.89 8.41 -19.05
C SER A 203 3.86 8.08 -20.13
N GLY A 204 3.03 7.05 -19.92
CA GLY A 204 1.93 6.67 -20.81
C GLY A 204 0.86 7.76 -20.91
N ALA A 205 0.51 8.39 -19.79
CA ALA A 205 -0.41 9.52 -19.75
C ALA A 205 0.14 10.74 -20.51
N ALA A 206 1.47 10.90 -20.61
CA ALA A 206 2.09 11.96 -21.40
C ALA A 206 2.11 11.64 -22.91
N SER A 207 2.12 10.37 -23.29
CA SER A 207 2.34 9.88 -24.67
C SER A 207 1.07 9.37 -25.38
N ARG A 208 -0.12 9.52 -24.78
CA ARG A 208 -1.43 9.06 -25.31
C ARG A 208 -1.51 7.56 -25.61
N ILE A 209 -0.62 6.75 -25.04
CA ILE A 209 -0.64 5.28 -25.15
C ILE A 209 -1.92 4.75 -24.47
N PRO A 210 -2.55 3.66 -24.97
CA PRO A 210 -3.74 3.07 -24.35
C PRO A 210 -3.49 2.69 -22.87
N LEU A 211 -3.98 3.57 -21.99
CA LEU A 211 -4.05 3.41 -20.53
C LEU A 211 -4.93 2.24 -20.00
N PRO A 212 -5.86 1.61 -20.76
CA PRO A 212 -6.71 0.55 -20.19
C PRO A 212 -5.91 -0.67 -19.69
N ILE A 213 -4.88 -1.09 -20.43
CA ILE A 213 -4.08 -2.27 -20.07
C ILE A 213 -3.26 -2.00 -18.80
N ALA A 214 -2.67 -0.80 -18.67
CA ALA A 214 -1.94 -0.42 -17.47
C ALA A 214 -2.87 -0.44 -16.24
N ARG A 215 -4.10 0.05 -16.37
CA ARG A 215 -5.11 0.03 -15.31
C ARG A 215 -5.57 -1.38 -14.90
N ASP A 216 -5.20 -2.44 -15.60
CA ASP A 216 -5.53 -3.80 -15.16
C ASP A 216 -4.38 -4.47 -14.42
N ILE A 217 -3.15 -4.03 -14.70
CA ILE A 217 -1.92 -4.59 -14.18
C ILE A 217 -1.57 -4.07 -12.78
N TYR A 218 -2.07 -2.89 -12.37
CA TYR A 218 -1.74 -2.32 -11.04
C TYR A 218 -2.11 -3.22 -9.86
N MET A 219 -3.07 -4.12 -10.06
CA MET A 219 -3.53 -5.03 -9.02
C MET A 219 -2.42 -6.02 -8.63
N ILE A 220 -1.52 -6.37 -9.55
CA ILE A 220 -0.45 -7.34 -9.30
C ILE A 220 0.50 -6.87 -8.17
N PRO A 221 1.15 -5.69 -8.24
CA PRO A 221 2.04 -5.23 -7.16
C PRO A 221 1.30 -5.03 -5.83
N VAL A 222 0.03 -4.62 -5.86
CA VAL A 222 -0.82 -4.46 -4.66
C VAL A 222 -1.13 -5.80 -3.99
N LEU A 223 -1.46 -6.83 -4.77
CA LEU A 223 -1.68 -8.18 -4.27
C LEU A 223 -0.38 -8.78 -3.73
N MET A 224 0.74 -8.56 -4.40
CA MET A 224 2.05 -9.01 -3.92
C MET A 224 2.35 -8.45 -2.52
N MET A 225 2.15 -7.14 -2.30
CA MET A 225 2.34 -6.54 -0.97
C MET A 225 1.40 -7.13 0.09
N THR A 226 0.10 -7.22 -0.21
CA THR A 226 -0.89 -7.73 0.74
C THR A 226 -0.62 -9.18 1.13
N PHE A 227 -0.25 -10.01 0.15
CA PHE A 227 0.12 -11.40 0.37
C PHE A 227 1.38 -11.47 1.24
N THR A 228 2.42 -10.71 0.93
CA THR A 228 3.67 -10.73 1.71
C THR A 228 3.46 -10.30 3.15
N SER A 229 2.53 -9.37 3.39
CA SER A 229 2.11 -9.01 4.73
C SER A 229 1.49 -10.22 5.46
N GLY A 230 0.46 -10.84 4.89
CA GLY A 230 -0.20 -12.00 5.51
C GLY A 230 0.76 -13.15 5.84
N TRP A 231 1.65 -13.49 4.91
CA TRP A 231 2.65 -14.54 5.11
C TRP A 231 3.69 -14.20 6.19
N MET A 232 4.00 -12.91 6.39
CA MET A 232 4.93 -12.52 7.46
C MET A 232 4.40 -12.91 8.83
N LEU A 233 3.09 -12.74 9.11
CA LEU A 233 2.49 -13.17 10.37
C LEU A 233 2.65 -14.67 10.59
N THR A 234 2.32 -15.46 9.57
CA THR A 234 2.36 -16.92 9.63
C THR A 234 3.78 -17.44 9.80
N LEU A 235 4.75 -16.87 9.09
CA LEU A 235 6.15 -17.30 9.15
C LEU A 235 6.88 -16.89 10.44
N THR A 236 6.47 -15.78 11.07
CA THR A 236 7.22 -15.17 12.17
C THR A 236 6.64 -15.45 13.55
N HIS A 237 5.40 -15.92 13.64
CA HIS A 237 4.76 -16.25 14.90
C HIS A 237 4.65 -17.77 15.09
N THR A 238 5.63 -18.35 15.78
CA THR A 238 5.72 -19.80 16.05
C THR A 238 4.49 -20.38 16.75
N ARG A 239 3.77 -19.59 17.56
CA ARG A 239 2.51 -20.00 18.19
C ARG A 239 1.31 -20.00 17.22
N LEU A 240 1.32 -19.15 16.19
CA LEU A 240 0.31 -19.16 15.13
C LEU A 240 0.57 -20.32 14.15
N ARG A 241 1.84 -20.69 13.93
CA ARG A 241 2.22 -21.83 13.09
C ARG A 241 1.93 -23.22 13.70
N ARG A 242 1.69 -23.29 15.01
CA ARG A 242 1.45 -24.55 15.74
C ARG A 242 -0.02 -24.82 16.02
N ARG A 243 -0.89 -23.84 15.78
CA ARG A 243 -2.35 -23.98 15.80
C ARG A 243 -2.82 -24.15 14.37
#